data_AF-A0A108E3W5-F1
#
_entry.id   AF-A0A108E3W5-F1
#
_cell.length_a   1.000
_cell.length_b   1.000
_cell.length_c   1.000
_cell.angle_alpha   90.00
_cell.angle_beta   90.00
_cell.angle_gamma   90.00
#
_symmetry.space_group_name_H-M   'P 1'
#
loop_
_entity.id
_entity.type
_entity.pdbx_description
1 polymer ?
#
loop_
_entity_poly.entity_id
_entity_poly.type
_entity_poly.pdbx_seq_one_letter_code
_entity_poly.pdbx_strand_id
1 'polypeptide(L)'
;MGSGSSAAANSTAVGQNATASGTNSTAVGQGATASGQNSTAEGQGAIASGKNSKADGQAAAATGDNSTALGQGSTASGVNTTAVGQGSMASAPNSVAIGTGSVASAPNTVSFGSPGNERRLTNVAPGINGTDAANMNQLWGVQSTVNEVARRAYSGVAAATALTMIPEVDPGKTIAVGIGGGSYQGYSASAIGVSVRFSDNLKAKLGVGISGNGSTYGGGVSYQW
;
A
#
# COMPACT_ATOMS: atom_id res chain seq x y z
N MET A 1 -42.85 10.68 -24.47
CA MET A 1 -43.64 11.56 -23.59
C MET A 1 -44.51 10.70 -22.68
N GLY A 2 -44.61 10.99 -21.39
CA GLY A 2 -45.45 10.24 -20.44
C GLY A 2 -46.41 11.18 -19.71
N SER A 3 -47.48 10.67 -19.12
CA SER A 3 -48.42 11.51 -18.35
C SER A 3 -47.68 12.22 -17.21
N GLY A 4 -47.86 13.53 -17.08
CA GLY A 4 -47.20 14.33 -16.05
C GLY A 4 -45.70 14.62 -16.30
N SER A 5 -45.15 14.29 -17.46
CA SER A 5 -43.77 14.68 -17.79
C SER A 5 -43.65 16.19 -18.01
N SER A 6 -42.60 16.82 -17.48
CA SER A 6 -42.32 18.25 -17.60
C SER A 6 -40.85 18.50 -17.97
N ALA A 7 -40.61 19.41 -18.91
CA ALA A 7 -39.29 19.81 -19.38
C ALA A 7 -39.18 21.34 -19.45
N ALA A 8 -38.09 21.89 -18.91
CA ALA A 8 -37.66 23.27 -19.09
C ALA A 8 -37.13 23.56 -20.52
N ALA A 9 -36.60 24.75 -20.74
CA ALA A 9 -36.02 25.14 -22.02
C ALA A 9 -34.81 24.26 -22.39
N ASN A 10 -34.79 23.81 -23.64
CA ASN A 10 -33.76 22.93 -24.20
C ASN A 10 -33.57 21.60 -23.44
N SER A 11 -34.56 21.15 -22.66
CA SER A 11 -34.47 19.91 -21.90
C SER A 11 -35.40 18.83 -22.45
N THR A 12 -35.17 17.58 -22.05
CA THR A 12 -35.95 16.42 -22.50
C THR A 12 -36.50 15.67 -21.31
N ALA A 13 -37.82 15.42 -21.27
CA ALA A 13 -38.45 14.57 -20.25
C ALA A 13 -39.27 13.45 -20.89
N VAL A 14 -38.92 12.19 -20.60
CA VAL A 14 -39.57 11.00 -21.16
C VAL A 14 -39.89 9.99 -20.05
N GLY A 15 -41.16 9.82 -19.73
CA GLY A 15 -41.64 8.88 -18.72
C GLY A 15 -42.80 9.47 -17.93
N GLN A 16 -43.63 8.65 -17.30
CA GLN A 16 -44.67 9.16 -16.40
C GLN A 16 -43.99 9.95 -15.26
N ASN A 17 -44.43 11.19 -15.03
CA ASN A 17 -43.88 12.10 -14.01
C ASN A 17 -42.37 12.38 -14.14
N ALA A 18 -41.76 12.15 -15.31
CA ALA A 18 -40.37 12.55 -15.55
C ALA A 18 -40.24 14.08 -15.54
N THR A 19 -39.27 14.62 -14.82
CA THR A 19 -39.10 16.06 -14.63
C THR A 19 -37.68 16.49 -15.01
N ALA A 20 -37.54 17.22 -16.12
CA ALA A 20 -36.29 17.82 -16.57
C ALA A 20 -36.36 19.35 -16.37
N SER A 21 -36.26 19.80 -15.11
CA SER A 21 -36.45 21.22 -14.74
C SER A 21 -35.18 22.08 -14.82
N GLY A 22 -34.00 21.47 -14.91
CA GLY A 22 -32.76 22.17 -15.19
C GLY A 22 -32.65 22.60 -16.65
N THR A 23 -32.03 23.75 -16.93
CA THR A 23 -31.71 24.16 -18.31
C THR A 23 -30.80 23.14 -18.96
N ASN A 24 -31.11 22.75 -20.21
CA ASN A 24 -30.39 21.70 -20.96
C ASN A 24 -30.36 20.32 -20.27
N SER A 25 -31.28 20.02 -19.36
CA SER A 25 -31.27 18.74 -18.65
C SER A 25 -31.98 17.62 -19.44
N THR A 26 -31.78 16.37 -19.03
CA THR A 26 -32.45 15.21 -19.62
C THR A 26 -32.95 14.28 -18.51
N ALA A 27 -34.24 13.97 -18.49
CA ALA A 27 -34.86 13.02 -17.56
C ALA A 27 -35.59 11.92 -18.33
N VAL A 28 -35.11 10.67 -18.25
CA VAL A 28 -35.69 9.52 -18.96
C VAL A 28 -35.99 8.41 -17.96
N GLY A 29 -37.26 8.10 -17.74
CA GLY A 29 -37.72 7.09 -16.79
C GLY A 29 -38.94 7.56 -15.99
N GLN A 30 -39.74 6.62 -15.48
CA GLN A 30 -40.86 6.96 -14.60
C GLN A 30 -40.32 7.64 -13.33
N GLY A 31 -40.79 8.86 -13.03
CA GLY A 31 -40.32 9.66 -11.90
C GLY A 31 -38.87 10.13 -11.96
N ALA A 32 -38.17 9.98 -13.10
CA ALA A 32 -36.81 10.49 -13.25
C ALA A 32 -36.78 12.02 -13.09
N THR A 33 -35.83 12.57 -12.34
CA THR A 33 -35.73 14.00 -12.03
C THR A 33 -34.34 14.54 -12.35
N ALA A 34 -34.24 15.42 -13.35
CA ALA A 34 -33.03 16.14 -13.73
C ALA A 34 -33.22 17.65 -13.48
N SER A 35 -32.89 18.11 -12.27
CA SER A 35 -33.10 19.50 -11.81
C SER A 35 -31.85 20.37 -11.85
N GLY A 36 -30.67 19.77 -11.97
CA GLY A 36 -29.42 20.51 -12.18
C GLY A 36 -29.30 21.07 -13.60
N GLN A 37 -28.62 22.20 -13.76
CA GLN A 37 -28.25 22.70 -15.09
C GLN A 37 -27.34 21.66 -15.79
N ASN A 38 -27.64 21.36 -17.06
CA ASN A 38 -26.95 20.33 -17.85
C ASN A 38 -26.94 18.93 -17.21
N SER A 39 -27.87 18.63 -16.29
CA SER A 39 -27.91 17.32 -15.63
C SER A 39 -28.64 16.26 -16.45
N THR A 40 -28.31 14.99 -16.22
CA THR A 40 -28.93 13.86 -16.91
C THR A 40 -29.35 12.80 -15.90
N ALA A 41 -30.64 12.47 -15.84
CA ALA A 41 -31.21 11.41 -15.01
C ALA A 41 -31.86 10.34 -15.90
N GLU A 42 -31.28 9.15 -15.95
CA GLU A 42 -31.75 8.02 -16.75
C GLU A 42 -32.06 6.84 -15.82
N GLY A 43 -33.30 6.35 -15.83
CA GLY A 43 -33.78 5.27 -14.95
C GLY A 43 -35.02 5.67 -14.13
N GLN A 44 -35.79 4.67 -13.72
CA GLN A 44 -36.96 4.89 -12.86
C GLN A 44 -36.52 5.49 -11.52
N GLY A 45 -37.07 6.65 -11.18
CA GLY A 45 -36.72 7.39 -9.96
C GLY A 45 -35.27 7.88 -9.89
N ALA A 46 -34.52 7.93 -11.01
CA ALA A 46 -33.18 8.49 -11.03
C ALA A 46 -33.21 10.01 -10.71
N ILE A 47 -32.24 10.52 -9.97
CA ILE A 47 -32.16 11.91 -9.51
C ILE A 47 -30.81 12.51 -9.89
N ALA A 48 -30.81 13.51 -10.77
CA ALA A 48 -29.64 14.30 -11.12
C ALA A 48 -29.88 15.79 -10.77
N SER A 49 -29.59 16.16 -9.52
CA SER A 49 -29.87 17.51 -8.99
C SER A 49 -28.65 18.43 -8.92
N GLY A 50 -27.43 17.88 -9.03
CA GLY A 50 -26.22 18.68 -9.14
C GLY A 50 -26.05 19.29 -10.53
N LYS A 51 -25.38 20.44 -10.63
CA LYS A 51 -24.98 21.00 -11.93
C LYS A 51 -24.04 20.05 -12.65
N ASN A 52 -24.24 19.85 -13.95
CA ASN A 52 -23.48 18.89 -14.78
C ASN A 52 -23.47 17.46 -14.23
N SER A 53 -24.46 17.05 -13.43
CA SER A 53 -24.48 15.72 -12.84
C SER A 53 -25.12 14.67 -13.77
N LYS A 54 -24.70 13.41 -13.64
CA LYS A 54 -25.32 12.28 -14.35
C LYS A 54 -25.72 11.18 -13.38
N ALA A 55 -26.99 10.83 -13.33
CA ALA A 55 -27.52 9.66 -12.64
C ALA A 55 -28.04 8.66 -13.69
N ASP A 56 -27.53 7.43 -13.69
CA ASP A 56 -27.87 6.39 -14.64
C ASP A 56 -28.14 5.07 -13.90
N GLY A 57 -29.39 4.67 -13.82
CA GLY A 57 -29.86 3.50 -13.09
C GLY A 57 -31.13 3.79 -12.28
N GLN A 58 -31.90 2.73 -12.00
CA GLN A 58 -33.09 2.85 -11.14
C GLN A 58 -32.68 3.37 -9.76
N ALA A 59 -33.32 4.45 -9.31
CA ALA A 59 -33.01 5.17 -8.08
C ALA A 59 -31.54 5.62 -7.93
N ALA A 60 -30.78 5.76 -9.03
CA ALA A 60 -29.45 6.39 -8.98
C ALA A 60 -29.59 7.87 -8.60
N ALA A 61 -28.66 8.40 -7.79
CA ALA A 61 -28.72 9.75 -7.25
C ALA A 61 -27.37 10.47 -7.42
N ALA A 62 -27.29 11.43 -8.34
CA ALA A 62 -26.14 12.30 -8.56
C ALA A 62 -26.49 13.73 -8.11
N THR A 63 -26.31 13.99 -6.81
CA THR A 63 -26.77 15.21 -6.14
C THR A 63 -25.67 16.26 -5.94
N GLY A 64 -24.39 15.87 -6.05
CA GLY A 64 -23.27 16.81 -6.03
C GLY A 64 -23.04 17.48 -7.39
N ASP A 65 -22.48 18.69 -7.40
CA ASP A 65 -22.06 19.31 -8.66
C ASP A 65 -20.93 18.51 -9.33
N ASN A 66 -21.01 18.36 -10.65
CA ASN A 66 -20.15 17.52 -11.48
C ASN A 66 -20.06 16.06 -10.96
N SER A 67 -21.13 15.55 -10.34
CA SER A 67 -21.18 14.17 -9.82
C SER A 67 -21.70 13.19 -10.88
N THR A 68 -21.26 11.94 -10.80
CA THR A 68 -21.73 10.86 -11.68
C THR A 68 -22.09 9.63 -10.84
N ALA A 69 -23.32 9.14 -10.93
CA ALA A 69 -23.82 7.93 -10.27
C ALA A 69 -24.29 6.93 -11.33
N LEU A 70 -23.60 5.79 -11.46
CA LEU A 70 -23.88 4.74 -12.45
C LEU A 70 -24.20 3.43 -11.73
N GLY A 71 -25.43 2.94 -11.88
CA GLY A 71 -25.93 1.71 -11.29
C GLY A 71 -27.16 1.91 -10.41
N GLN A 72 -27.95 0.85 -10.24
CA GLN A 72 -29.16 0.87 -9.42
C GLN A 72 -28.84 1.30 -7.98
N GLY A 73 -29.52 2.34 -7.47
CA GLY A 73 -29.30 2.88 -6.14
C GLY A 73 -27.90 3.47 -5.88
N SER A 74 -27.09 3.68 -6.92
CA SER A 74 -25.79 4.36 -6.76
C SER A 74 -26.00 5.81 -6.33
N THR A 75 -25.13 6.34 -5.47
CA THR A 75 -25.23 7.69 -4.91
C THR A 75 -23.90 8.43 -5.03
N ALA A 76 -23.87 9.52 -5.78
CA ALA A 76 -22.75 10.44 -5.89
C ALA A 76 -23.18 11.81 -5.33
N SER A 77 -22.94 12.03 -4.04
CA SER A 77 -23.45 13.20 -3.31
C SER A 77 -22.40 14.27 -3.02
N GLY A 78 -21.11 13.94 -3.11
CA GLY A 78 -20.03 14.92 -3.01
C GLY A 78 -19.81 15.69 -4.32
N VAL A 79 -19.21 16.87 -4.25
CA VAL A 79 -18.79 17.64 -5.44
C VAL A 79 -17.66 16.90 -6.17
N ASN A 80 -17.71 16.86 -7.51
CA ASN A 80 -16.74 16.19 -8.37
C ASN A 80 -16.59 14.69 -8.06
N THR A 81 -17.68 14.00 -7.73
CA THR A 81 -17.65 12.57 -7.35
C THR A 81 -18.04 11.63 -8.47
N THR A 82 -17.62 10.37 -8.35
CA THR A 82 -18.10 9.31 -9.25
C THR A 82 -18.41 8.05 -8.45
N ALA A 83 -19.63 7.53 -8.53
CA ALA A 83 -20.05 6.27 -7.95
C ALA A 83 -20.42 5.30 -9.08
N VAL A 84 -19.73 4.17 -9.19
CA VAL A 84 -19.97 3.15 -10.22
C VAL A 84 -20.24 1.81 -9.55
N GLY A 85 -21.45 1.28 -9.73
CA GLY A 85 -21.89 0.00 -9.20
C GLY A 85 -23.20 0.13 -8.42
N GLN A 86 -23.95 -0.98 -8.35
CA GLN A 86 -25.21 -1.05 -7.61
C GLN A 86 -24.96 -0.67 -6.14
N GLY A 87 -25.74 0.26 -5.60
CA GLY A 87 -25.59 0.74 -4.22
C GLY A 87 -24.23 1.35 -3.87
N SER A 88 -23.39 1.68 -4.85
CA SER A 88 -22.12 2.39 -4.59
C SER A 88 -22.38 3.81 -4.08
N MET A 89 -21.54 4.33 -3.19
CA MET A 89 -21.72 5.63 -2.57
C MET A 89 -20.41 6.44 -2.56
N ALA A 90 -20.37 7.56 -3.27
CA ALA A 90 -19.28 8.53 -3.23
C ALA A 90 -19.78 9.85 -2.61
N SER A 91 -19.43 10.08 -1.35
CA SER A 91 -19.96 11.21 -0.56
C SER A 91 -18.92 12.29 -0.26
N ALA A 92 -17.63 11.97 -0.33
CA ALA A 92 -16.58 12.96 -0.10
C ALA A 92 -16.20 13.71 -1.38
N PRO A 93 -15.79 15.00 -1.31
CA PRO A 93 -15.40 15.75 -2.50
C PRO A 93 -14.25 15.09 -3.27
N ASN A 94 -14.33 15.14 -4.61
CA ASN A 94 -13.30 14.59 -5.50
C ASN A 94 -12.98 13.10 -5.22
N SER A 95 -14.00 12.30 -4.86
CA SER A 95 -13.84 10.88 -4.55
C SER A 95 -14.54 9.98 -5.57
N VAL A 96 -14.03 8.76 -5.69
CA VAL A 96 -14.56 7.74 -6.61
C VAL A 96 -14.87 6.46 -5.84
N ALA A 97 -16.09 5.94 -5.94
CA ALA A 97 -16.46 4.61 -5.44
C ALA A 97 -16.63 3.65 -6.63
N ILE A 98 -15.83 2.57 -6.66
CA ILE A 98 -15.84 1.58 -7.76
C ILE A 98 -16.27 0.21 -7.22
N GLY A 99 -17.35 -0.33 -7.77
CA GLY A 99 -17.91 -1.64 -7.45
C GLY A 99 -19.20 -1.57 -6.61
N THR A 100 -19.99 -2.65 -6.67
CA THR A 100 -21.24 -2.79 -5.93
C THR A 100 -21.04 -2.60 -4.43
N GLY A 101 -21.81 -1.69 -3.81
CA GLY A 101 -21.72 -1.39 -2.38
C GLY A 101 -20.42 -0.72 -1.91
N SER A 102 -19.56 -0.26 -2.83
CA SER A 102 -18.35 0.48 -2.45
C SER A 102 -18.70 1.84 -1.85
N VAL A 103 -17.91 2.30 -0.88
CA VAL A 103 -18.11 3.56 -0.19
C VAL A 103 -16.83 4.40 -0.24
N ALA A 104 -16.89 5.59 -0.83
CA ALA A 104 -15.83 6.59 -0.84
C ALA A 104 -16.23 7.78 0.04
N SER A 105 -15.72 7.77 1.29
CA SER A 105 -16.02 8.76 2.33
C SER A 105 -14.83 9.66 2.69
N ALA A 106 -13.70 9.53 1.98
CA ALA A 106 -12.52 10.39 2.13
C ALA A 106 -12.27 11.22 0.86
N PRO A 107 -11.91 12.51 0.98
CA PRO A 107 -11.72 13.37 -0.18
C PRO A 107 -10.46 12.97 -0.96
N ASN A 108 -10.48 13.16 -2.29
CA ASN A 108 -9.35 12.83 -3.18
C ASN A 108 -8.93 11.35 -3.14
N THR A 109 -9.90 10.43 -3.04
CA THR A 109 -9.63 8.98 -2.97
C THR A 109 -10.43 8.18 -3.99
N VAL A 110 -9.91 6.99 -4.32
CA VAL A 110 -10.67 5.94 -5.01
C VAL A 110 -10.88 4.80 -4.02
N SER A 111 -12.14 4.48 -3.71
CA SER A 111 -12.51 3.34 -2.90
C SER A 111 -12.95 2.16 -3.77
N PHE A 112 -12.35 1.01 -3.51
CA PHE A 112 -12.67 -0.26 -4.19
C PHE A 112 -13.54 -1.18 -3.32
N GLY A 113 -14.12 -0.68 -2.22
CA GLY A 113 -14.89 -1.49 -1.28
C GLY A 113 -15.48 -0.66 -0.15
N SER A 114 -15.67 -1.28 1.00
CA SER A 114 -16.05 -0.63 2.25
C SER A 114 -15.39 -1.38 3.41
N PRO A 115 -15.37 -0.84 4.65
CA PRO A 115 -14.75 -1.52 5.78
C PRO A 115 -15.28 -2.96 5.95
N GLY A 116 -14.39 -3.95 5.95
CA GLY A 116 -14.72 -5.37 6.03
C GLY A 116 -15.19 -6.01 4.72
N ASN A 117 -15.27 -5.22 3.63
CA ASN A 117 -15.64 -5.66 2.29
C ASN A 117 -14.58 -5.19 1.28
N GLU A 118 -13.30 -5.37 1.61
CA GLU A 118 -12.18 -5.01 0.76
C GLU A 118 -12.12 -5.90 -0.49
N ARG A 119 -11.58 -5.35 -1.58
CA ARG A 119 -11.36 -6.09 -2.82
C ARG A 119 -9.87 -6.18 -3.12
N ARG A 120 -9.45 -7.34 -3.64
CA ARG A 120 -8.10 -7.52 -4.15
C ARG A 120 -7.96 -6.89 -5.53
N LEU A 121 -6.94 -6.05 -5.70
CA LEU A 121 -6.50 -5.59 -7.01
C LEU A 121 -5.57 -6.64 -7.63
N THR A 122 -5.87 -7.08 -8.85
CA THR A 122 -5.12 -8.15 -9.55
C THR A 122 -4.66 -7.66 -10.92
N ASN A 123 -3.68 -8.36 -11.52
CA ASN A 123 -3.05 -7.98 -12.78
C ASN A 123 -2.35 -6.60 -12.73
N VAL A 124 -1.77 -6.28 -11.58
CA VAL A 124 -1.01 -5.03 -11.37
C VAL A 124 0.45 -5.25 -11.75
N ALA A 125 0.89 -4.61 -12.83
CA ALA A 125 2.30 -4.60 -13.24
C ALA A 125 3.17 -3.91 -12.17
N PRO A 126 4.48 -4.22 -12.08
CA PRO A 126 5.38 -3.56 -11.14
C PRO A 126 5.41 -2.04 -11.36
N GLY A 127 5.31 -1.27 -10.29
CA GLY A 127 5.41 0.19 -10.33
C GLY A 127 6.84 0.65 -10.66
N ILE A 128 6.97 1.76 -11.38
CA ILE A 128 8.23 2.33 -11.86
C ILE A 128 8.48 3.70 -11.21
N ASN A 129 7.46 4.55 -11.13
CA ASN A 129 7.53 5.89 -10.56
C ASN A 129 7.09 5.90 -9.08
N GLY A 130 7.40 7.00 -8.38
CA GLY A 130 7.07 7.15 -6.96
C GLY A 130 5.57 7.17 -6.63
N THR A 131 4.70 7.40 -7.62
CA THR A 131 3.24 7.40 -7.47
C THR A 131 2.57 6.16 -8.04
N ASP A 132 3.35 5.16 -8.49
CA ASP A 132 2.80 3.92 -9.01
C ASP A 132 2.46 2.96 -7.85
N ALA A 133 1.44 2.13 -8.04
CA ALA A 133 1.15 1.07 -7.09
C ALA A 133 2.27 0.02 -7.09
N ALA A 134 2.77 -0.33 -5.90
CA ALA A 134 3.66 -1.47 -5.74
C ALA A 134 2.85 -2.79 -5.72
N ASN A 135 3.37 -3.84 -6.36
CA ASN A 135 2.77 -5.18 -6.30
C ASN A 135 3.53 -6.13 -5.36
N MET A 136 2.98 -7.33 -5.16
CA MET A 136 3.55 -8.32 -4.22
C MET A 136 4.96 -8.80 -4.60
N ASN A 137 5.31 -8.83 -5.89
CA ASN A 137 6.66 -9.22 -6.32
C ASN A 137 7.71 -8.20 -5.84
N GLN A 138 7.38 -6.90 -5.90
CA GLN A 138 8.27 -5.85 -5.39
C GLN A 138 8.42 -5.93 -3.87
N LEU A 139 7.31 -6.17 -3.15
CA LEU A 139 7.34 -6.33 -1.69
C LEU A 139 8.14 -7.58 -1.26
N TRP A 140 7.98 -8.71 -1.95
CA TRP A 140 8.76 -9.92 -1.68
C TRP A 140 10.25 -9.73 -2.01
N GLY A 141 10.58 -8.92 -3.02
CA GLY A 141 11.95 -8.49 -3.29
C GLY A 141 12.56 -7.81 -2.07
N VAL A 142 11.85 -6.84 -1.47
CA VAL A 142 12.30 -6.17 -0.23
C VAL A 142 12.43 -7.15 0.93
N GLN A 143 11.44 -8.03 1.14
CA GLN A 143 11.48 -9.03 2.22
C GLN A 143 12.69 -9.99 2.08
N SER A 144 13.04 -10.38 0.85
CA SER A 144 14.22 -11.20 0.59
C SER A 144 15.51 -10.49 0.99
N THR A 145 15.65 -9.21 0.62
CA THR A 145 16.79 -8.39 1.04
C THR A 145 16.89 -8.27 2.56
N VAL A 146 15.77 -8.05 3.26
CA VAL A 146 15.76 -7.96 4.74
C VAL A 146 16.21 -9.28 5.37
N ASN A 147 15.73 -10.41 4.86
CA ASN A 147 16.13 -11.73 5.36
C ASN A 147 17.62 -11.99 5.16
N GLU A 148 18.18 -11.57 4.02
CA GLU A 148 19.62 -11.69 3.76
C GLU A 148 20.45 -10.79 4.67
N VAL A 149 20.01 -9.56 4.93
CA VAL A 149 20.66 -8.66 5.88
C VAL A 149 20.66 -9.25 7.29
N ALA A 150 19.52 -9.77 7.76
CA ALA A 150 19.43 -10.41 9.08
C ALA A 150 20.37 -11.61 9.20
N ARG A 151 20.42 -12.44 8.15
CA ARG A 151 21.31 -13.60 8.09
C ARG A 151 22.78 -13.19 8.22
N ARG A 152 23.22 -12.21 7.43
CA ARG A 152 24.60 -11.67 7.50
C ARG A 152 24.92 -11.05 8.85
N ALA A 153 23.95 -10.37 9.46
CA ALA A 153 24.12 -9.78 10.78
C ALA A 153 24.31 -10.88 11.86
N TYR A 154 23.43 -11.89 11.91
CA TYR A 154 23.53 -12.95 12.91
C TYR A 154 24.77 -13.81 12.73
N SER A 155 25.14 -14.13 11.49
CA SER A 155 26.38 -14.85 11.19
C SER A 155 27.62 -14.03 11.60
N GLY A 156 27.58 -12.71 11.40
CA GLY A 156 28.61 -11.77 11.83
C GLY A 156 28.77 -11.71 13.35
N VAL A 157 27.65 -11.70 14.10
CA VAL A 157 27.67 -11.78 15.57
C VAL A 157 28.25 -13.11 16.03
N ALA A 158 27.82 -14.24 15.46
CA ALA A 158 28.38 -15.55 15.80
C ALA A 158 29.91 -15.59 15.54
N ALA A 159 30.37 -14.99 14.44
CA ALA A 159 31.79 -14.88 14.12
C ALA A 159 32.56 -13.99 15.10
N ALA A 160 31.96 -12.88 15.55
CA ALA A 160 32.52 -12.04 16.61
C ALA A 160 32.63 -12.79 17.94
N THR A 161 31.61 -13.57 18.32
CA THR A 161 31.64 -14.44 19.50
C THR A 161 32.72 -15.53 19.37
N ALA A 162 32.90 -16.10 18.17
CA ALA A 162 33.96 -17.07 17.93
C ALA A 162 35.36 -16.46 18.13
N LEU A 163 35.58 -15.21 17.68
CA LEU A 163 36.85 -14.49 17.83
C LEU A 163 37.25 -14.29 19.31
N THR A 164 36.28 -14.05 20.19
CA THR A 164 36.54 -13.87 21.63
C THR A 164 37.00 -15.16 22.31
N MET A 165 36.66 -16.33 21.75
CA MET A 165 37.00 -17.64 22.34
C MET A 165 38.35 -18.20 21.87
N ILE A 166 39.07 -17.51 20.98
CA ILE A 166 40.43 -17.93 20.58
C ILE A 166 41.39 -17.78 21.79
N PRO A 167 42.07 -18.86 22.23
CA PRO A 167 43.01 -18.81 23.35
C PRO A 167 44.18 -17.83 23.13
N GLU A 168 44.69 -17.26 24.22
CA GLU A 168 45.89 -16.44 24.19
C GLU A 168 47.16 -17.26 24.40
N VAL A 169 48.30 -16.68 24.02
CA VAL A 169 49.63 -17.25 24.26
C VAL A 169 50.00 -17.23 25.75
N ASP A 170 50.43 -18.39 26.25
CA ASP A 170 50.85 -18.61 27.63
C ASP A 170 52.13 -17.81 27.99
N PRO A 171 52.38 -17.54 29.29
CA PRO A 171 53.65 -16.98 29.75
C PRO A 171 54.86 -17.83 29.32
N GLY A 172 55.97 -17.19 28.95
CA GLY A 172 57.18 -17.87 28.47
C GLY A 172 57.08 -18.46 27.06
N LYS A 173 55.95 -18.29 26.36
CA LYS A 173 55.78 -18.64 24.94
C LYS A 173 55.60 -17.37 24.10
N THR A 174 56.04 -17.41 22.83
CA THR A 174 56.04 -16.24 21.94
C THR A 174 54.81 -16.16 21.04
N ILE A 175 54.31 -17.30 20.55
CA ILE A 175 53.21 -17.37 19.58
C ILE A 175 52.25 -18.48 19.99
N ALA A 176 50.94 -18.24 19.84
CA ALA A 176 49.92 -19.27 19.85
C ALA A 176 48.95 -19.08 18.68
N VAL A 177 48.54 -20.20 18.08
CA VAL A 177 47.46 -20.25 17.08
C VAL A 177 46.27 -20.95 17.72
N GLY A 178 45.10 -20.34 17.64
CA GLY A 178 43.91 -20.85 18.29
C GLY A 178 42.70 -20.86 17.36
N ILE A 179 41.76 -21.73 17.69
CA ILE A 179 40.46 -21.83 17.03
C ILE A 179 39.39 -21.52 18.06
N GLY A 180 38.46 -20.64 17.72
CA GLY A 180 37.28 -20.32 18.52
C GLY A 180 36.00 -20.75 17.81
N GLY A 181 34.97 -21.09 18.59
CA GLY A 181 33.63 -21.37 18.08
C GLY A 181 32.62 -20.38 18.67
N GLY A 182 31.63 -19.99 17.88
CA GLY A 182 30.58 -19.07 18.30
C GLY A 182 29.25 -19.46 17.69
N SER A 183 28.18 -19.23 18.43
CA SER A 183 26.82 -19.40 17.92
C SER A 183 25.91 -18.27 18.41
N TYR A 184 24.95 -17.87 17.58
CA TYR A 184 23.96 -16.84 17.90
C TYR A 184 22.67 -17.08 17.10
N GLN A 185 21.54 -17.23 17.80
CA GLN A 185 20.21 -17.40 17.19
C GLN A 185 20.14 -18.49 16.10
N GLY A 186 20.81 -19.63 16.33
CA GLY A 186 20.86 -20.76 15.38
C GLY A 186 21.92 -20.64 14.29
N TYR A 187 22.64 -19.52 14.21
CA TYR A 187 23.81 -19.35 13.33
C TYR A 187 25.08 -19.73 14.07
N SER A 188 26.00 -20.39 13.39
CA SER A 188 27.31 -20.76 13.93
C SER A 188 28.44 -20.17 13.10
N ALA A 189 29.56 -19.92 13.75
CA ALA A 189 30.79 -19.49 13.12
C ALA A 189 31.99 -20.08 13.84
N SER A 190 33.11 -20.17 13.13
CA SER A 190 34.40 -20.56 13.67
C SER A 190 35.37 -19.41 13.45
N ALA A 191 36.37 -19.26 14.30
CA ALA A 191 37.39 -18.25 14.12
C ALA A 191 38.77 -18.87 14.26
N ILE A 192 39.73 -18.37 13.49
CA ILE A 192 41.14 -18.70 13.62
C ILE A 192 41.87 -17.42 13.96
N GLY A 193 42.78 -17.48 14.91
CA GLY A 193 43.60 -16.33 15.23
C GLY A 193 44.98 -16.70 15.73
N VAL A 194 45.84 -15.69 15.68
CA VAL A 194 47.21 -15.74 16.17
C VAL A 194 47.32 -14.73 17.31
N SER A 195 47.86 -15.18 18.43
CA SER A 195 48.27 -14.31 19.52
C SER A 195 49.78 -14.35 19.68
N VAL A 196 50.38 -13.19 19.92
CA VAL A 196 51.82 -12.99 20.02
C VAL A 196 52.13 -12.26 21.31
N ARG A 197 53.13 -12.74 22.04
CA ARG A 197 53.67 -12.10 23.25
C ARG A 197 55.04 -11.54 22.90
N PHE A 198 55.18 -10.23 23.01
CA PHE A 198 56.44 -9.52 22.73
C PHE A 198 57.32 -9.41 23.96
N SER A 199 56.71 -9.29 25.14
CA SER A 199 57.37 -9.30 26.45
C SER A 199 56.40 -9.87 27.50
N ASP A 200 56.85 -10.03 28.75
CA ASP A 200 55.99 -10.50 29.83
C ASP A 200 54.72 -9.65 30.00
N ASN A 201 54.81 -8.37 29.62
CA ASN A 201 53.76 -7.39 29.82
C ASN A 201 53.02 -7.00 28.53
N LEU A 202 53.55 -7.29 27.33
CA LEU A 202 52.97 -6.83 26.05
C LEU A 202 52.51 -7.99 25.17
N LYS A 203 51.23 -7.98 24.78
CA LYS A 203 50.62 -8.96 23.86
C LYS A 203 49.84 -8.31 22.72
N ALA A 204 49.71 -9.01 21.60
CA ALA A 204 48.76 -8.70 20.54
C ALA A 204 48.01 -9.96 20.09
N LYS A 205 46.80 -9.77 19.56
CA LYS A 205 45.97 -10.82 18.98
C LYS A 205 45.35 -10.33 17.68
N LEU A 206 45.33 -11.19 16.69
CA LEU A 206 44.68 -10.99 15.39
C LEU A 206 43.84 -12.22 15.09
N GLY A 207 42.68 -12.06 14.49
CA GLY A 207 41.84 -13.20 14.14
C GLY A 207 40.86 -12.90 13.02
N VAL A 208 40.42 -13.98 12.39
CA VAL A 208 39.37 -14.00 11.37
C VAL A 208 38.30 -14.99 11.82
N GLY A 209 37.07 -14.49 11.99
CA GLY A 209 35.86 -15.28 12.11
C GLY A 209 35.29 -15.61 10.74
N ILE A 210 34.84 -16.84 10.55
CA ILE A 210 34.30 -17.39 9.32
C ILE A 210 32.93 -17.98 9.65
N SER A 211 31.91 -17.52 8.93
CA SER A 211 30.53 -17.98 9.06
C SER A 211 29.97 -18.38 7.70
N GLY A 212 28.79 -19.01 7.66
CA GLY A 212 28.14 -19.39 6.41
C GLY A 212 27.81 -18.22 5.46
N ASN A 213 27.91 -16.97 5.91
CA ASN A 213 27.52 -15.79 5.15
C ASN A 213 28.59 -14.69 5.09
N GLY A 214 29.83 -15.00 5.47
CA GLY A 214 30.96 -14.07 5.35
C GLY A 214 32.00 -14.22 6.45
N SER A 215 32.99 -13.32 6.41
CA SER A 215 34.10 -13.28 7.36
C SER A 215 34.10 -11.97 8.16
N THR A 216 34.48 -12.08 9.44
CA THR A 216 34.66 -10.96 10.36
C THR A 216 36.13 -10.92 10.78
N TYR A 217 36.71 -9.73 10.90
CA TYR A 217 38.13 -9.57 11.26
C TYR A 217 38.21 -8.81 12.58
N GLY A 218 39.14 -9.20 13.46
CA GLY A 218 39.34 -8.56 14.75
C GLY A 218 40.82 -8.52 15.13
N GLY A 219 41.22 -7.48 15.84
CA GLY A 219 42.57 -7.31 16.34
C GLY A 219 42.60 -6.51 17.63
N GLY A 220 43.58 -6.76 18.49
CA GLY A 220 43.75 -6.06 19.75
C GLY A 220 45.17 -6.19 20.31
N VAL A 221 45.54 -5.26 21.19
CA VAL A 221 46.83 -5.21 21.89
C VAL A 221 46.55 -4.97 23.37
N SER A 222 47.32 -5.58 24.26
CA SER A 222 47.22 -5.39 25.71
C SER A 222 48.60 -5.20 26.35
N TYR A 223 48.66 -4.35 27.38
CA TYR A 223 49.84 -4.11 28.20
C TYR A 223 49.47 -4.23 29.69
N GLN A 224 50.26 -4.95 30.49
CA GLN A 224 50.09 -5.13 31.94
C GLN A 224 51.25 -4.51 32.72
N TRP A 225 50.99 -3.99 33.93
CA TRP A 225 51.99 -3.39 34.82
C TRP A 225 51.86 -3.94 36.24
#